data_AF-A0A454CW63-F1
#
_entry.id   AF-A0A454CW63-F1
#
_cell.length_a   1.000
_cell.length_b   1.000
_cell.length_c   1.000
_cell.angle_alpha   90.00
_cell.angle_beta   90.00
_cell.angle_gamma   90.00
#
_symmetry.space_group_name_H-M   'P 1'
#
loop_
_entity.id
_entity.type
_entity.pdbx_description
1 polymer ?
#
loop_
_entity_poly.entity_id
_entity_poly.type
_entity_poly.pdbx_seq_one_letter_code
_entity_poly.pdbx_strand_id
1 'polypeptide(L)' 'MHNVPPGSESHFKVIVVSDAFAGQRLIGRHRQVHTVLADELDNHIHALAIHTYTNEEWKLEQDGAPDSPMCMGGGR' A
#
# COMPACT_ATOMS: atom_id res chain seq x y z
N MET A 1 -16.04 18.75 1.45
CA MET A 1 -16.15 18.89 2.92
C MET A 1 -16.11 17.47 3.48
N HIS A 2 -14.91 16.93 3.71
CA HIS A 2 -14.76 15.60 4.33
C HIS A 2 -14.78 15.80 5.84
N ASN A 3 -15.86 15.34 6.45
CA ASN A 3 -16.09 15.37 7.89
C ASN A 3 -15.43 14.13 8.51
N VAL A 4 -14.10 14.09 8.53
CA VAL A 4 -13.36 13.05 9.26
C VAL A 4 -12.87 13.62 10.58
N PRO A 5 -13.23 13.01 11.72
CA PRO A 5 -12.75 13.42 13.05
C PRO A 5 -11.21 13.51 13.12
N PRO A 6 -10.66 14.33 14.04
CA PRO A 6 -9.23 14.29 14.35
C PRO A 6 -8.83 12.87 14.74
N GLY A 7 -8.03 12.20 13.90
CA GLY A 7 -7.65 10.79 14.05
C GLY A 7 -8.23 9.82 13.00
N SER A 8 -9.01 10.29 12.02
CA SER A 8 -9.69 9.44 11.03
C SER A 8 -9.03 9.37 9.65
N GLU A 9 -7.83 9.92 9.47
CA GLU A 9 -7.05 9.79 8.22
C GLU A 9 -5.77 9.01 8.51
N SER A 10 -5.82 7.69 8.34
CA SER A 10 -4.63 6.83 8.43
C SER A 10 -4.48 6.06 7.12
N HIS A 11 -4.11 6.81 6.07
CA HIS A 11 -3.75 6.26 4.78
C HIS A 11 -2.33 5.74 4.86
N PHE A 12 -2.16 4.42 4.86
CA PHE A 12 -0.84 3.80 4.88
C PHE A 12 -0.45 3.36 3.49
N LYS A 13 0.84 3.47 3.19
CA LYS A 13 1.44 2.90 1.98
C LYS A 13 2.48 1.88 2.41
N VAL A 14 2.36 0.67 1.87
CA VAL A 14 3.28 -0.44 2.14
C VAL A 14 3.88 -0.89 0.83
N ILE A 15 5.21 -0.96 0.82
CA ILE A 15 5.99 -1.48 -0.29
C ILE A 15 6.64 -2.77 0.17
N VAL A 16 6.40 -3.85 -0.57
CA VAL A 16 6.97 -5.16 -0.27
C VAL A 16 7.75 -5.65 -1.48
N VAL A 17 9.02 -5.99 -1.26
CA VAL A 17 9.88 -6.59 -2.28
C VAL A 17 10.14 -8.04 -1.89
N SER A 18 9.74 -8.98 -2.75
CA SER A 18 9.93 -10.42 -2.51
C SER A 18 9.87 -11.24 -3.79
N ASP A 19 10.73 -12.25 -3.90
CA ASP A 19 10.68 -13.23 -5.00
C ASP A 19 9.45 -14.14 -4.94
N ALA A 20 8.75 -14.20 -3.79
CA ALA A 20 7.48 -14.92 -3.66
C ALA A 20 6.41 -14.40 -4.63
N PHE A 21 6.56 -13.17 -5.11
CA PHE A 21 5.65 -12.53 -6.06
C PHE A 21 5.94 -12.89 -7.53
N ALA A 22 7.06 -13.56 -7.82
CA ALA A 22 7.43 -13.96 -9.17
C ALA A 22 6.38 -14.93 -9.75
N GLY A 23 5.93 -14.65 -10.97
CA GLY A 23 4.88 -15.44 -11.64
C GLY A 23 3.47 -15.30 -11.06
N GLN A 24 3.28 -14.52 -9.99
CA GLN A 24 1.96 -14.26 -9.41
C GLN A 24 1.31 -13.02 -10.03
N ARG A 25 -0.01 -13.08 -10.23
CA ARG A 25 -0.83 -11.92 -10.62
C ARG A 25 -0.90 -10.91 -9.48
N LEU A 26 -0.98 -9.62 -9.80
CA LEU A 26 -1.06 -8.51 -8.84
C LEU A 26 -2.11 -8.74 -7.73
N ILE A 27 -3.32 -9.18 -8.10
CA ILE A 27 -4.37 -9.44 -7.11
C ILE A 27 -4.03 -10.57 -6.14
N GLY A 28 -3.25 -11.57 -6.58
CA GLY A 28 -2.76 -12.65 -5.72
C GLY A 28 -1.69 -12.16 -4.75
N ARG A 29 -0.81 -11.27 -5.20
CA ARG A 29 0.18 -10.60 -4.35
C ARG A 29 -0.51 -9.76 -3.27
N HIS A 30 -1.51 -8.95 -3.65
CA HIS A 30 -2.27 -8.13 -2.72
C HIS A 30 -3.05 -8.97 -1.70
N ARG A 31 -3.68 -10.08 -2.13
CA ARG A 31 -4.37 -10.99 -1.20
C ARG A 31 -3.43 -11.56 -0.15
N GLN A 32 -2.22 -11.97 -0.52
CA GLN A 32 -1.22 -12.46 0.44
C GLN A 32 -0.86 -11.40 1.47
N VAL A 33 -0.58 -10.17 1.02
CA VAL A 33 -0.27 -9.06 1.93
C VAL A 33 -1.47 -8.73 2.84
N HIS A 34 -2.68 -8.69 2.28
CA HIS A 34 -3.90 -8.47 3.07
C HIS A 34 -4.16 -9.58 4.08
N THR A 35 -3.87 -10.84 3.76
CA THR A 35 -4.03 -11.94 4.72
C THR A 35 -3.09 -11.78 5.92
N VAL A 36 -1.87 -11.31 5.69
CA VAL A 36 -0.91 -11.07 6.78
C VAL A 36 -1.31 -9.86 7.62
N LEU A 37 -1.83 -8.80 6.99
CA LEU A 37 -2.22 -7.55 7.66
C LEU A 37 -3.70 -7.51 8.06
N ALA A 38 -4.41 -8.64 8.00
CA ALA A 38 -5.86 -8.69 8.19
C ALA A 38 -6.24 -8.19 9.60
N ASP A 39 -5.50 -8.63 10.61
CA ASP A 39 -5.77 -8.29 12.01
C ASP A 39 -5.50 -6.81 12.31
N GLU A 40 -4.47 -6.21 11.69
CA GLU A 40 -4.15 -4.79 11.80
C GLU A 40 -5.14 -3.90 11.03
N LEU A 41 -5.60 -4.36 9.86
CA LEU A 41 -6.59 -3.67 9.03
C LEU A 41 -7.96 -3.61 9.70
N ASP A 42 -8.39 -4.68 10.37
CA ASP A 42 -9.71 -4.77 10.99
C ASP A 42 -9.88 -3.80 12.18
N ASN A 43 -8.77 -3.42 12.82
CA ASN A 43 -8.82 -2.66 14.07
C ASN A 43 -8.42 -1.18 13.95
N HIS A 44 -7.57 -0.78 12.99
CA HIS A 44 -6.94 0.56 13.04
C HIS A 44 -6.75 1.30 11.70
N ILE A 45 -6.84 0.65 10.55
CA ILE A 45 -6.44 1.25 9.26
C ILE A 45 -7.64 1.42 8.33
N HIS A 46 -7.92 2.67 7.92
CA HIS A 46 -9.04 2.99 7.03
C HIS A 46 -8.72 2.78 5.54
N ALA A 47 -7.45 2.97 5.14
CA ALA A 47 -7.01 2.76 3.76
C ALA A 47 -5.55 2.34 3.69
N LEU A 48 -5.26 1.29 2.91
CA LEU A 48 -3.91 0.77 2.70
C LEU A 48 -3.61 0.67 1.19
N ALA A 49 -2.61 1.42 0.74
CA ALA A 49 -2.01 1.28 -0.58
C ALA A 49 -0.90 0.23 -0.52
N ILE A 50 -1.03 -0.84 -1.30
CA ILE A 50 -0.06 -1.94 -1.35
C ILE A 50 0.67 -1.88 -2.70
N HIS A 51 1.99 -1.85 -2.64
CA HIS A 51 2.86 -1.99 -3.80
C HIS A 51 3.74 -3.22 -3.62
N THR A 52 3.58 -4.21 -4.48
CA THR A 52 4.34 -5.47 -4.42
C THR A 52 5.25 -5.64 -5.62
N TYR A 53 6.55 -5.82 -5.37
CA TYR A 53 7.58 -5.97 -6.40
C TYR A 53 8.38 -7.25 -6.19
N THR A 54 8.83 -7.87 -7.27
CA THR A 54 9.93 -8.85 -7.22
C THR A 54 11.27 -8.14 -7.05
N ASN A 55 12.31 -8.86 -6.64
CA ASN A 55 13.65 -8.27 -6.58
C ASN A 55 14.15 -7.78 -7.95
N GLU A 56 13.73 -8.42 -9.04
CA GLU A 56 14.06 -8.00 -10.40
C GLU A 56 13.32 -6.71 -10.79
N GLU A 57 12.00 -6.66 -10.56
CA GLU A 57 11.18 -5.46 -10.79
C GLU A 57 11.71 -4.27 -9.97
N TRP A 58 12.08 -4.50 -8.69
CA TRP A 58 12.61 -3.46 -7.82
C TRP A 58 13.98 -2.93 -8.25
N LYS A 59 14.84 -3.79 -8.81
CA LYS A 59 16.15 -3.37 -9.36
C LYS A 59 16.01 -2.55 -10.64
N LEU A 60 14.97 -2.85 -11.44
CA LEU A 60 14.67 -2.11 -12.65
C LEU A 60 14.06 -0.75 -12.34
N GLU A 61 13.36 -0.61 -11.21
CA GLU A 61 12.91 0.70 -10.74
C GLU A 61 14.07 1.52 -10.17
N GLN A 62 14.59 2.42 -11.01
CA GLN A 62 15.71 3.30 -10.68
C GLN A 62 15.33 4.41 -9.68
N ASP A 63 14.04 4.77 -9.60
CA ASP A 63 13.52 5.87 -8.76
C ASP A 63 12.91 5.38 -7.42
N GLY A 64 12.98 4.08 -7.14
CA GLY A 64 12.42 3.51 -5.91
C GLY A 64 10.88 3.47 -5.91
N ALA A 65 10.29 3.29 -4.73
CA ALA A 65 8.84 3.17 -4.62
C ALA A 65 8.16 4.49 -5.02
N PRO A 66 7.01 4.43 -5.73
CA PRO A 66 6.30 5.62 -6.15
C PRO A 66 6.01 6.50 -4.94
N ASP A 67 6.28 7.79 -5.08
CA ASP A 67 6.00 8.77 -4.05
C ASP A 67 4.54 8.64 -3.61
N SER A 68 4.32 8.78 -2.30
CA SER A 68 2.93 8.80 -1.81
C SER A 68 2.26 9.96 -2.53
N PRO A 69 1.09 9.76 -3.16
CA PRO A 69 0.39 10.87 -3.77
C PRO A 69 0.30 11.96 -2.72
N MET A 70 0.76 13.17 -3.05
CA MET A 70 0.63 14.31 -2.15
C MET A 70 -0.82 14.28 -1.70
N CYS A 71 -1.05 14.13 -0.39
CA CYS A 71 -2.37 14.30 0.20
C CYS A 71 -2.78 15.73 -0.13
N MET A 72 -3.39 15.91 -1.31
CA MET A 72 -4.09 17.10 -1.70
C MET A 72 -5.36 17.04 -0.85
N GLY A 73 -5.20 17.36 0.44
CA GLY A 73 -6.27 17.61 1.37
C GLY A 73 -7.30 18.43 0.61
N GLY A 74 -8.49 17.84 0.44
CA GLY A 74 -9.46 18.29 -0.55
C GLY A 74 -9.57 19.81 -0.54
N GLY A 75 -9.24 20.41 -1.69
CA GLY A 75 -9.10 21.86 -1.82
C GLY A 75 -10.27 22.60 -1.20
N ARG A 76 -9.90 23.62 -0.43
CA ARG A 76 -10.64 24.87 -0.39
C ARG A 76 -9.64 26.01 -0.58
#